data_AF-A0A0S7CWD7-F1
#
_entry.id   AF-A0A0S7CWD7-F1
#
_cell.length_a   1.000
_cell.length_b   1.000
_cell.length_c   1.000
_cell.angle_alpha   90.00
_cell.angle_beta   90.00
_cell.angle_gamma   90.00
#
_symmetry.space_group_name_H-M   'P 1'
#
loop_
_entity.id
_entity.type
_entity.pdbx_description
1 polymer ?
#
loop_
_entity_poly.entity_id
_entity_poly.type
_entity_poly.pdbx_seq_one_letter_code
_entity_poly.pdbx_strand_id
1 'polypeptide(L)'
;MFRVQTGEWGTVGADELSATLWRERRQLELLLYRLETQLLHVRAGNWHWLKFAAADVEKVLENLRFDTLARNIESSAVAIEWRLSANATLPMIASVAPPGVWPELLQEHHRELVQVLKQVETTAAANVEALQMGLQGAGNPPLGSVQPGDAAPAAPGAVACADTVDDVMLLAENANIERALAVTRDCSLPLLREFLGLE
;
A
#
# COMPACT_ATOMS: atom_id res chain seq x y z
N MET A 1 26.60 1.14 52.33
CA MET A 1 25.47 1.83 51.68
C MET A 1 25.89 2.10 50.24
N PHE A 2 25.72 1.12 49.35
CA PHE A 2 26.16 1.20 47.96
C PHE A 2 25.04 1.84 47.16
N ARG A 3 25.25 3.07 46.68
CA ARG A 3 24.34 3.73 45.75
C ARG A 3 24.51 2.99 44.43
N VAL A 4 23.54 2.15 44.09
CA VAL A 4 23.44 1.59 42.74
C VAL A 4 23.26 2.80 41.82
N GLN A 5 24.29 3.10 41.02
CA GLN A 5 24.10 3.91 39.82
C GLN A 5 23.02 3.20 39.02
N THR A 6 21.83 3.80 38.97
CA THR A 6 20.83 3.48 37.95
C THR A 6 21.53 3.77 36.62
N GLY A 7 22.09 2.72 36.00
CA GLY A 7 22.65 2.83 34.66
C GLY A 7 21.61 3.50 33.79
N GLU A 8 22.04 4.50 33.02
CA GLU A 8 21.27 5.01 31.89
C GLU A 8 20.86 3.78 31.07
N TRP A 9 19.59 3.40 31.16
CA TRP A 9 18.99 2.51 30.16
C TRP A 9 19.18 3.30 28.87
N GLY A 10 19.94 2.78 27.92
CA GLY A 10 20.29 3.49 26.70
C GLY A 10 19.00 3.89 25.99
N THR A 11 18.67 5.17 26.04
CA THR A 11 17.50 5.69 25.32
C THR A 11 17.78 5.85 23.84
N VAL A 12 19.07 5.75 23.45
CA VAL A 12 19.55 5.92 22.06
C VAL A 12 18.79 5.01 21.09
N GLY A 13 18.61 3.72 21.43
CA GLY A 13 17.86 2.80 20.57
C GLY A 13 16.37 3.13 20.47
N ALA A 14 15.77 3.69 21.53
CA ALA A 14 14.36 4.05 21.55
C ALA A 14 14.08 5.32 20.72
N ASP A 15 15.02 6.27 20.70
CA ASP A 15 14.99 7.44 19.81
C ASP A 15 15.02 7.00 18.34
N GLU A 16 15.92 6.08 17.98
CA GLU A 16 16.09 5.55 16.63
C GLU A 16 14.87 4.72 16.18
N LEU A 17 14.33 3.88 17.08
CA LEU A 17 13.09 3.15 16.84
C LEU A 17 11.92 4.11 16.60
N SER A 18 11.73 5.11 17.47
CA SER A 18 10.65 6.10 17.33
C SER A 18 10.74 6.88 16.02
N ALA A 19 11.95 7.30 15.63
CA ALA A 19 12.18 7.96 14.35
C ALA A 19 11.83 7.06 13.15
N THR A 20 12.14 5.77 13.26
CA THR A 20 11.83 4.79 12.21
C THR A 20 10.34 4.47 12.13
N LEU A 21 9.64 4.32 13.26
CA LEU A 21 8.18 4.14 13.31
C LEU A 21 7.45 5.34 12.69
N TRP A 22 7.90 6.56 12.98
CA TRP A 22 7.34 7.75 12.36
C TRP A 22 7.53 7.75 10.85
N ARG A 23 8.72 7.38 10.36
CA ARG A 23 9.01 7.31 8.92
C ARG A 23 8.15 6.25 8.22
N GLU A 24 8.03 5.06 8.80
CA GLU A 24 7.19 3.97 8.26
C GLU A 24 5.73 4.42 8.21
N ARG A 25 5.21 5.08 9.26
CA ARG A 25 3.86 5.68 9.23
C ARG A 25 3.69 6.67 8.08
N ARG A 26 4.65 7.57 7.86
CA ARG A 26 4.61 8.54 6.75
C ARG A 26 4.59 7.87 5.39
N GLN A 27 5.30 6.75 5.21
CA GLN A 27 5.21 5.96 3.98
C GLN A 27 3.85 5.27 3.83
N LEU A 28 3.26 4.76 4.91
CA LEU A 28 1.91 4.17 4.89
C LEU A 28 0.84 5.23 4.57
N GLU A 29 0.96 6.44 5.10
CA GLU A 29 0.07 7.57 4.75
C GLU A 29 0.20 7.92 3.25
N LEU A 30 1.42 7.89 2.70
CA LEU A 30 1.64 8.09 1.27
C LEU A 30 1.05 6.93 0.45
N LEU A 31 1.19 5.68 0.90
CA LEU A 31 0.59 4.51 0.25
C LEU A 31 -0.93 4.65 0.21
N LEU A 32 -1.55 5.01 1.34
CA LEU A 32 -2.98 5.27 1.43
C LEU A 32 -3.42 6.31 0.41
N TYR A 33 -2.73 7.46 0.36
CA TYR A 33 -3.01 8.51 -0.62
C TYR A 33 -2.92 8.00 -2.07
N ARG A 34 -1.93 7.17 -2.40
CA ARG A 34 -1.81 6.59 -3.75
C ARG A 34 -2.93 5.61 -4.07
N LEU A 35 -3.34 4.79 -3.11
CA LEU A 35 -4.48 3.88 -3.26
C LEU A 35 -5.81 4.62 -3.42
N GLU A 36 -6.03 5.70 -2.66
CA GLU A 36 -7.20 6.56 -2.82
C GLU A 36 -7.21 7.23 -4.21
N THR A 37 -6.05 7.73 -4.66
CA THR A 37 -5.90 8.32 -6.00
C THR A 37 -6.17 7.31 -7.10
N GLN A 38 -5.65 6.08 -6.98
CA GLN A 38 -5.95 5.01 -7.93
C GLN A 38 -7.45 4.72 -7.97
N LEU A 39 -8.11 4.62 -6.81
CA LEU A 39 -9.55 4.37 -6.72
C LEU A 39 -10.37 5.48 -7.38
N LEU A 40 -9.94 6.74 -7.26
CA LEU A 40 -10.55 7.87 -7.98
C LEU A 40 -10.45 7.70 -9.49
N HIS A 41 -9.29 7.27 -10.01
CA HIS A 41 -9.14 7.00 -11.44
C HIS A 41 -10.02 5.83 -11.89
N VAL A 42 -10.06 4.74 -11.14
CA VAL A 42 -10.91 3.57 -11.45
C VAL A 42 -12.38 3.97 -11.50
N ARG A 43 -12.88 4.68 -10.47
CA ARG A 43 -14.29 5.12 -10.40
C ARG A 43 -14.66 6.12 -11.49
N ALA A 44 -13.71 6.92 -11.95
CA ALA A 44 -13.91 7.87 -13.04
C ALA A 44 -13.77 7.24 -14.44
N GLY A 45 -13.44 5.95 -14.56
CA GLY A 45 -13.19 5.30 -15.85
C GLY A 45 -11.88 5.78 -16.53
N ASN A 46 -10.95 6.33 -15.75
CA ASN A 46 -9.72 6.95 -16.22
C ASN A 46 -8.59 5.92 -16.41
N TRP A 47 -8.84 4.86 -17.20
CA TRP A 47 -7.99 3.66 -17.31
C TRP A 47 -6.56 3.96 -17.79
N HIS A 48 -6.38 4.95 -18.66
CA HIS A 48 -5.05 5.36 -19.15
C HIS A 48 -4.10 5.85 -18.05
N TRP A 49 -4.65 6.40 -16.95
CA TRP A 49 -3.86 6.91 -15.83
C TRP A 49 -3.38 5.81 -14.88
N LEU A 50 -3.96 4.60 -14.96
CA LEU A 50 -3.65 3.51 -14.03
C LEU A 50 -2.19 3.03 -14.12
N LYS A 51 -1.53 3.14 -15.27
CA LYS A 51 -0.09 2.85 -15.38
C LYS A 51 0.77 3.75 -14.48
N PHE A 52 0.38 5.01 -14.32
CA PHE A 52 1.09 5.96 -13.47
C PHE A 52 0.74 5.73 -12.00
N ALA A 53 -0.54 5.51 -11.70
CA ALA A 53 -0.99 5.20 -10.35
C ALA A 53 -0.34 3.90 -9.81
N ALA A 54 -0.28 2.86 -10.65
CA ALA A 54 0.39 1.61 -10.29
C ALA A 54 1.89 1.81 -10.05
N ALA A 55 2.59 2.54 -10.92
CA ALA A 55 4.01 2.85 -10.74
C ALA A 55 4.28 3.67 -9.45
N ASP A 56 3.38 4.59 -9.09
CA ASP A 56 3.48 5.32 -7.84
C ASP A 56 3.32 4.40 -6.61
N VAL A 57 2.36 3.47 -6.65
CA VAL A 57 2.18 2.48 -5.57
C VAL A 57 3.40 1.56 -5.47
N GLU A 58 3.89 1.02 -6.60
CA GLU A 58 5.12 0.21 -6.65
C GLU A 58 6.29 0.93 -5.97
N LYS A 59 6.51 2.21 -6.30
CA LYS A 59 7.58 3.02 -5.71
C LYS A 59 7.44 3.19 -4.19
N VAL A 60 6.22 3.36 -3.69
CA VAL A 60 5.97 3.45 -2.25
C VAL A 60 6.23 2.11 -1.57
N LEU A 61 5.82 0.99 -2.17
CA LEU A 61 6.11 -0.35 -1.67
C LEU A 61 7.61 -0.64 -1.63
N GLU A 62 8.37 -0.21 -2.64
CA GLU A 62 9.84 -0.31 -2.63
C GLU A 62 10.45 0.43 -1.43
N ASN A 63 10.02 1.67 -1.16
CA ASN A 63 10.49 2.44 -0.01
C ASN A 63 10.09 1.80 1.33
N LEU A 64 8.86 1.30 1.45
CA LEU A 64 8.37 0.60 2.63
C LEU A 64 9.21 -0.63 2.98
N ARG A 65 9.77 -1.32 1.99
CA ARG A 65 10.68 -2.46 2.24
C ARG A 65 11.95 -2.01 2.95
N PHE A 66 12.51 -0.86 2.60
CA PHE A 66 13.69 -0.31 3.30
C PHE A 66 13.33 0.15 4.71
N ASP A 67 12.18 0.81 4.89
CA ASP A 67 11.72 1.24 6.22
C ASP A 67 11.39 0.04 7.12
N THR A 68 10.83 -1.04 6.56
CA THR A 68 10.60 -2.30 7.29
C THR A 68 11.91 -2.91 7.78
N LEU A 69 12.95 -2.92 6.93
CA LEU A 69 14.27 -3.44 7.31
C LEU A 69 14.91 -2.59 8.41
N ALA A 70 14.87 -1.26 8.28
CA ALA A 70 15.36 -0.36 9.31
C ALA A 70 14.60 -0.58 10.63
N ARG A 71 13.26 -0.64 10.58
CA ARG A 71 12.44 -0.88 11.77
C ARG A 71 12.82 -2.17 12.46
N ASN A 72 13.00 -3.25 11.71
CA ASN A 72 13.37 -4.55 12.28
C ASN A 72 14.71 -4.51 13.01
N ILE A 73 15.69 -3.75 12.49
CA ILE A 73 16.98 -3.56 13.15
C ILE A 73 16.79 -2.79 14.46
N GLU A 74 16.13 -1.64 14.42
CA GLU A 74 15.96 -0.80 15.62
C GLU A 74 15.08 -1.47 16.67
N SER A 75 14.00 -2.13 16.26
CA SER A 75 13.11 -2.83 17.20
C SER A 75 13.82 -4.01 17.86
N SER A 76 14.67 -4.74 17.11
CA SER A 76 15.47 -5.83 17.67
C SER A 76 16.48 -5.31 18.68
N ALA A 77 17.15 -4.20 18.38
CA ALA A 77 18.12 -3.58 19.28
C ALA A 77 17.45 -3.15 20.60
N VAL A 78 16.34 -2.41 20.52
CA VAL A 78 15.56 -1.99 21.70
C VAL A 78 15.01 -3.18 22.47
N ALA A 79 14.50 -4.21 21.79
CA ALA A 79 13.98 -5.39 22.46
C ALA A 79 15.07 -6.13 23.24
N ILE A 80 16.25 -6.34 22.66
CA ILE A 80 17.40 -6.97 23.34
C ILE A 80 17.83 -6.12 24.54
N GLU A 81 17.95 -4.81 24.34
CA GLU A 81 18.32 -3.87 25.40
C GLU A 81 17.36 -3.94 26.59
N TRP A 82 16.06 -4.04 26.31
CA TRP A 82 15.01 -4.15 27.32
C TRP A 82 14.69 -5.59 27.71
N ARG A 83 15.59 -6.54 27.41
CA ARG A 83 15.55 -7.95 27.83
C ARG A 83 14.35 -8.74 27.30
N LEU A 84 13.84 -8.35 26.14
CA LEU A 84 12.89 -9.12 25.36
C LEU A 84 13.59 -9.93 24.26
N SER A 85 12.82 -10.80 23.61
CA SER A 85 13.27 -11.44 22.38
C SER A 85 13.43 -10.42 21.25
N ALA A 86 14.41 -10.63 20.36
CA ALA A 86 14.65 -9.74 19.21
C ALA A 86 13.42 -9.61 18.28
N ASN A 87 12.54 -10.60 18.26
CA ASN A 87 11.28 -10.58 17.50
C ASN A 87 10.07 -10.11 18.33
N ALA A 88 10.27 -9.39 19.43
CA ALA A 88 9.17 -8.85 20.22
C ALA A 88 8.32 -7.87 19.41
N THR A 89 7.01 -7.93 19.61
CA THR A 89 6.06 -7.01 18.98
C THR A 89 6.13 -5.63 19.64
N LEU A 90 5.68 -4.59 18.93
CA LEU A 90 5.66 -3.22 19.44
C LEU A 90 4.89 -3.08 20.77
N PRO A 91 3.71 -3.72 20.97
CA PRO A 91 3.05 -3.73 22.27
C PRO A 91 3.88 -4.37 23.39
N MET A 92 4.60 -5.45 23.09
CA MET A 92 5.49 -6.09 24.08
C MET A 92 6.64 -5.16 24.46
N ILE A 93 7.28 -4.53 23.47
CA ILE A 93 8.34 -3.55 23.68
C ILE A 93 7.84 -2.37 24.53
N ALA A 94 6.68 -1.81 24.19
CA ALA A 94 6.08 -0.71 24.94
C ALA A 94 5.72 -1.09 26.40
N SER A 95 5.36 -2.34 26.65
CA SER A 95 4.95 -2.81 27.99
C SER A 95 6.08 -2.91 29.00
N VAL A 96 7.32 -3.08 28.52
CA VAL A 96 8.54 -3.17 29.36
C VAL A 96 9.40 -1.91 29.27
N ALA A 97 8.95 -0.90 28.52
CA ALA A 97 9.68 0.33 28.33
C ALA A 97 10.04 0.97 29.68
N PRO A 98 11.28 1.48 29.86
CA PRO A 98 11.69 2.14 31.09
C PRO A 98 10.76 3.29 31.46
N PRO A 99 10.58 3.59 32.77
CA PRO A 99 9.78 4.73 33.21
C PRO A 99 10.23 6.04 32.54
N GLY A 100 9.29 6.79 31.97
CA GLY A 100 9.58 7.99 31.20
C GLY A 100 8.57 8.20 30.07
N VAL A 101 9.01 8.82 28.97
CA VAL A 101 8.16 9.15 27.82
C VAL A 101 7.87 7.95 26.90
N TRP A 102 8.72 6.94 26.93
CA TRP A 102 8.71 5.84 25.96
C TRP A 102 7.47 4.94 25.99
N PRO A 103 6.92 4.54 27.16
CA PRO A 103 5.72 3.71 27.18
C PRO A 103 4.56 4.35 26.43
N GLU A 104 4.29 5.64 26.70
CA GLU A 104 3.21 6.41 26.08
C GLU A 104 3.47 6.67 24.61
N LEU A 105 4.70 7.08 24.25
CA LEU A 105 5.05 7.39 22.87
C LEU A 105 5.02 6.16 21.95
N LEU A 106 5.48 5.00 22.41
CA LEU A 106 5.42 3.76 21.64
C LEU A 106 3.98 3.25 21.49
N GLN A 107 3.14 3.44 22.51
CA GLN A 107 1.70 3.16 22.41
C GLN A 107 1.01 4.10 21.42
N GLU A 108 1.41 5.38 21.36
CA GLU A 108 0.91 6.32 20.35
C GLU A 108 1.24 5.85 18.93
N HIS A 109 2.51 5.55 18.68
CA HIS A 109 2.97 5.02 17.39
C HIS A 109 2.21 3.75 17.02
N HIS A 110 2.03 2.82 17.96
CA HIS A 110 1.27 1.59 17.73
C HIS A 110 -0.16 1.89 17.26
N ARG A 111 -0.87 2.77 17.97
CA ARG A 111 -2.25 3.15 17.63
C ARG A 111 -2.33 3.81 16.25
N GLU A 112 -1.45 4.76 15.95
CA GLU A 112 -1.42 5.45 14.66
C GLU A 112 -1.08 4.48 13.50
N LEU A 113 -0.10 3.59 13.69
CA LEU A 113 0.30 2.58 12.70
C LEU A 113 -0.84 1.58 12.43
N VAL A 114 -1.51 1.09 13.49
CA VAL A 114 -2.68 0.21 13.35
C VAL A 114 -3.81 0.91 12.58
N GLN A 115 -4.04 2.19 12.86
CA GLN A 115 -5.08 2.97 12.18
C GLN A 115 -4.79 3.13 10.69
N VAL A 116 -3.58 3.58 10.31
CA VAL A 116 -3.24 3.78 8.90
C VAL A 116 -3.17 2.45 8.15
N LEU A 117 -2.68 1.38 8.78
CA LEU A 117 -2.64 0.05 8.16
C LEU A 117 -4.05 -0.45 7.82
N LYS A 118 -5.01 -0.32 8.73
CA LYS A 118 -6.42 -0.69 8.45
C LYS A 118 -7.01 0.11 7.30
N GLN A 119 -6.67 1.40 7.20
CA GLN A 119 -7.12 2.25 6.08
C GLN A 119 -6.49 1.80 4.76
N VAL A 120 -5.20 1.49 4.75
CA VAL A 120 -4.51 0.92 3.57
C VAL A 120 -5.17 -0.38 3.13
N GLU A 121 -5.39 -1.34 4.05
CA GLU A 121 -6.03 -2.63 3.75
C GLU A 121 -7.45 -2.46 3.19
N THR A 122 -8.24 -1.57 3.80
CA THR A 122 -9.61 -1.28 3.35
C THR A 122 -9.62 -0.67 1.96
N THR A 123 -8.75 0.32 1.70
CA THR A 123 -8.68 1.00 0.40
C THR A 123 -8.09 0.10 -0.68
N ALA A 124 -7.12 -0.76 -0.34
CA ALA A 124 -6.60 -1.76 -1.26
C ALA A 124 -7.68 -2.78 -1.66
N ALA A 125 -8.47 -3.28 -0.71
CA ALA A 125 -9.60 -4.17 -0.99
C ALA A 125 -10.64 -3.51 -1.92
N ALA A 126 -11.01 -2.25 -1.65
CA ALA A 126 -11.93 -1.50 -2.50
C ALA A 126 -11.37 -1.28 -3.92
N ASN A 127 -10.05 -1.06 -4.06
CA ASN A 127 -9.40 -1.00 -5.36
C ASN A 127 -9.47 -2.34 -6.10
N VAL A 128 -9.14 -3.45 -5.44
CA VAL A 128 -9.20 -4.79 -6.04
C VAL A 128 -10.60 -5.08 -6.58
N GLU A 129 -11.63 -4.83 -5.78
CA GLU A 129 -13.02 -5.02 -6.20
C GLU A 129 -13.36 -4.15 -7.43
N ALA A 130 -13.05 -2.85 -7.39
CA ALA A 130 -13.38 -1.93 -8.48
C ALA A 130 -12.61 -2.24 -9.78
N LEU A 131 -11.34 -2.64 -9.68
CA LEU A 131 -10.53 -3.07 -10.83
C LEU A 131 -11.06 -4.37 -11.44
N GLN A 132 -11.51 -5.33 -10.62
CA GLN A 132 -12.14 -6.56 -11.10
C GLN A 132 -13.45 -6.29 -11.83
N MET A 133 -14.28 -5.37 -11.34
CA MET A 133 -15.48 -4.92 -12.06
C MET A 133 -15.11 -4.24 -13.38
N GLY A 134 -14.03 -3.46 -13.41
CA GLY A 134 -13.49 -2.84 -14.63
C GLY A 134 -13.11 -3.88 -15.70
N LEU A 135 -12.41 -4.96 -15.33
CA LEU A 135 -12.05 -6.05 -16.25
C LEU A 135 -13.29 -6.77 -16.81
N GLN A 136 -14.31 -6.98 -15.97
CA GLN A 136 -15.56 -7.63 -16.40
C GLN A 136 -16.39 -6.72 -17.32
N GLY A 137 -16.39 -5.41 -17.07
CA GLY A 137 -17.07 -4.41 -17.89
C GLY A 137 -16.37 -4.15 -19.23
N ALA A 138 -15.04 -4.11 -19.26
CA ALA A 138 -14.25 -3.93 -20.49
C ALA A 138 -14.42 -5.11 -21.48
N GLY A 139 -14.76 -6.30 -20.98
CA GLY A 139 -15.07 -7.48 -21.81
C GLY A 139 -16.45 -7.45 -22.48
N ASN A 140 -17.33 -6.50 -22.12
CA ASN A 140 -18.63 -6.29 -22.76
C ASN A 140 -18.67 -4.89 -23.37
N PRO A 141 -18.46 -4.74 -24.69
CA PRO A 141 -18.68 -3.45 -25.32
C PRO A 141 -20.13 -3.00 -25.03
N PRO A 142 -20.37 -1.71 -24.76
CA PRO A 142 -21.72 -1.23 -24.54
C PRO A 142 -22.57 -1.59 -25.77
N LEU A 143 -23.55 -2.47 -25.57
CA LEU A 143 -24.63 -2.73 -26.52
C LEU A 143 -25.42 -1.43 -26.68
N GLY A 144 -24.98 -0.55 -27.56
CA GLY A 144 -25.49 0.82 -27.54
C GLY A 144 -25.02 1.77 -28.63
N SER A 145 -24.81 1.32 -29.86
CA SER A 145 -25.06 2.13 -31.07
C SER A 145 -25.01 1.28 -32.34
N VAL A 146 -25.90 0.29 -32.49
CA VAL A 146 -26.26 -0.18 -33.83
C VAL A 146 -27.23 0.86 -34.39
N GLN A 147 -26.71 1.79 -35.19
CA GLN A 147 -27.52 2.62 -36.08
C GLN A 147 -27.93 1.74 -37.27
N PRO A 148 -29.22 1.46 -37.51
CA PRO A 148 -29.67 0.87 -38.76
C PRO A 148 -29.94 1.99 -39.77
N GLY A 149 -29.14 2.06 -40.84
CA GLY A 149 -29.33 2.92 -42.01
C GLY A 149 -27.99 3.55 -42.43
N ASP A 150 -27.47 3.42 -43.65
CA ASP A 150 -28.03 3.05 -44.95
C ASP A 150 -27.09 2.07 -45.67
N ALA A 151 -27.65 1.04 -46.31
CA ALA A 151 -26.91 0.17 -47.21
C ALA A 151 -26.70 0.87 -48.57
N ALA A 152 -25.47 1.31 -48.84
CA ALA A 152 -24.98 1.61 -50.19
C ALA A 152 -23.94 0.56 -50.60
N PRO A 153 -23.85 0.18 -51.89
CA PRO A 153 -23.01 -0.93 -52.32
C PRO A 153 -21.52 -0.60 -52.16
N ALA A 154 -20.80 -1.52 -51.52
CA ALA A 154 -19.40 -1.40 -51.16
C ALA A 154 -18.48 -1.34 -52.39
N ALA A 155 -17.58 -0.35 -52.40
CA ALA A 155 -16.38 -0.36 -53.22
C ALA A 155 -15.31 -1.27 -52.56
N PRO A 156 -14.60 -2.13 -53.32
CA PRO A 156 -13.56 -2.98 -52.75
C PRO A 156 -12.27 -2.16 -52.55
N GLY A 157 -11.90 -1.88 -51.30
CA GLY A 157 -10.59 -1.27 -51.00
C GLY A 157 -10.42 -0.54 -49.67
N ALA A 158 -11.47 -0.32 -48.87
CA ALA A 158 -11.32 0.29 -47.54
C ALA A 158 -11.06 -0.79 -46.48
N VAL A 159 -9.77 -1.01 -46.20
CA VAL A 159 -9.28 -1.94 -45.18
C VAL A 159 -9.63 -1.43 -43.77
N ALA A 160 -10.01 -2.37 -42.90
CA ALA A 160 -10.39 -2.23 -41.49
C ALA A 160 -9.30 -1.62 -40.58
N CYS A 161 -8.97 -0.35 -40.78
CA CYS A 161 -8.00 0.38 -39.95
C CYS A 161 -8.64 0.94 -38.66
N ALA A 162 -9.96 1.05 -38.58
CA ALA A 162 -10.66 1.55 -37.39
C ALA A 162 -10.71 0.49 -36.27
N ASP A 163 -11.16 -0.73 -36.62
CA ASP A 163 -11.30 -1.84 -35.66
C ASP A 163 -9.98 -2.19 -34.95
N THR A 164 -8.85 -2.10 -35.66
CA THR A 164 -7.54 -2.45 -35.09
C THR A 164 -7.00 -1.41 -34.09
N VAL A 165 -7.35 -0.13 -34.23
CA VAL A 165 -6.94 0.92 -33.29
C VAL A 165 -7.74 0.82 -32.00
N ASP A 166 -9.04 0.55 -32.10
CA ASP A 166 -9.93 0.34 -30.95
C ASP A 166 -9.53 -0.92 -30.17
N ASP A 167 -9.18 -2.02 -30.86
CA ASP A 167 -8.64 -3.24 -30.24
C ASP A 167 -7.33 -2.98 -29.47
N VAL A 168 -6.41 -2.20 -30.05
CA VAL A 168 -5.13 -1.86 -29.39
C VAL A 168 -5.36 -0.98 -28.17
N MET A 169 -6.30 -0.04 -28.23
CA MET A 169 -6.66 0.80 -27.08
C MET A 169 -7.27 -0.04 -25.96
N LEU A 170 -8.19 -0.94 -26.29
CA LEU A 170 -8.80 -1.87 -25.34
C LEU A 170 -7.76 -2.79 -24.68
N LEU A 171 -6.82 -3.34 -25.45
CA LEU A 171 -5.71 -4.14 -24.93
C LEU A 171 -4.82 -3.34 -23.98
N ALA A 172 -4.53 -2.08 -24.31
CA ALA A 172 -3.73 -1.21 -23.45
C ALA A 172 -4.47 -0.89 -22.13
N GLU A 173 -5.79 -0.67 -22.18
CA GLU A 173 -6.60 -0.46 -20.98
C GLU A 173 -6.63 -1.69 -20.09
N ASN A 174 -6.88 -2.88 -20.66
CA ASN A 174 -6.85 -4.14 -19.91
C ASN A 174 -5.48 -4.37 -19.25
N ALA A 175 -4.39 -4.14 -19.98
CA ALA A 175 -3.04 -4.25 -19.44
C ALA A 175 -2.79 -3.28 -18.27
N ASN A 176 -3.32 -2.05 -18.35
CA ASN A 176 -3.21 -1.09 -17.26
C ASN A 176 -4.01 -1.53 -16.02
N ILE A 177 -5.21 -2.09 -16.21
CA ILE A 177 -6.05 -2.61 -15.12
C ILE A 177 -5.38 -3.83 -14.47
N GLU A 178 -4.88 -4.77 -15.27
CA GLU A 178 -4.16 -5.96 -14.77
C GLU A 178 -2.92 -5.58 -13.95
N ARG A 179 -2.12 -4.61 -14.43
CA ARG A 179 -0.97 -4.10 -13.69
C ARG A 179 -1.39 -3.47 -12.37
N ALA A 180 -2.38 -2.58 -12.38
CA ALA A 180 -2.87 -1.94 -11.15
C ALA A 180 -3.41 -2.98 -10.16
N LEU A 181 -4.10 -4.02 -10.64
CA LEU A 181 -4.62 -5.10 -9.81
C LEU A 181 -3.48 -5.92 -9.16
N ALA A 182 -2.44 -6.25 -9.93
CA ALA A 182 -1.28 -6.98 -9.41
C ALA A 182 -0.60 -6.19 -8.27
N VAL A 183 -0.28 -4.93 -8.52
CA VAL A 183 0.37 -4.04 -7.54
C VAL A 183 -0.48 -3.81 -6.29
N THR A 184 -1.80 -3.67 -6.46
CA THR A 184 -2.71 -3.48 -5.31
C THR A 184 -2.74 -4.71 -4.41
N ARG A 185 -2.63 -5.92 -4.98
CA ARG A 185 -2.56 -7.16 -4.19
C ARG A 185 -1.26 -7.27 -3.40
N ASP A 186 -0.18 -6.67 -3.88
CA ASP A 186 1.11 -6.60 -3.19
C ASP A 186 1.12 -5.61 -2.02
N CYS A 187 0.04 -4.83 -1.82
CA CYS A 187 -0.12 -3.94 -0.65
C CYS A 187 -0.46 -4.69 0.65
N SER A 188 -0.45 -6.02 0.66
CA SER A 188 -0.54 -6.82 1.89
C SER A 188 0.76 -6.70 2.69
N LEU A 189 0.68 -6.27 3.95
CA LEU A 189 1.84 -6.01 4.81
C LEU A 189 1.90 -6.94 6.02
N PRO A 190 2.09 -8.27 5.84
CA PRO A 190 2.01 -9.25 6.91
C PRO A 190 3.07 -9.04 8.01
N LEU A 191 4.30 -8.68 7.64
CA LEU A 191 5.37 -8.42 8.60
C LEU A 191 5.09 -7.22 9.52
N LEU A 192 4.36 -6.22 9.00
CA LEU A 192 3.93 -5.09 9.82
C LEU A 192 2.79 -5.52 10.76
N ARG A 193 1.83 -6.34 10.28
CA ARG A 193 0.76 -6.90 11.13
C ARG A 193 1.31 -7.71 12.30
N GLU A 194 2.28 -8.59 12.03
CA GLU A 194 2.98 -9.39 13.04
C GLU A 194 3.64 -8.48 14.08
N PHE A 195 4.43 -7.49 13.61
CA PHE A 195 5.11 -6.55 14.49
C PHE A 195 4.14 -5.72 15.36
N LEU A 196 2.97 -5.36 14.82
CA LEU A 196 1.92 -4.65 15.55
C LEU A 196 1.09 -5.56 16.46
N GLY A 197 1.30 -6.88 16.45
CA GLY A 197 0.55 -7.85 17.25
C GLY A 197 -0.91 -7.99 16.81
N LEU A 198 -1.17 -7.99 15.50
CA LEU A 198 -2.51 -8.10 14.90
C LEU A 198 -2.82 -9.49 14.30
N GLU A 199 -2.10 -10.53 14.72
CA GLU A 199 -2.37 -11.93 14.36
C GLU A 199 -3.36 -12.61 15.32
#